data_AF-A0A924BF41-F1
#
_entry.id   AF-A0A924BF41-F1
#
_cell.length_a   1.000
_cell.length_b   1.000
_cell.length_c   1.000
_cell.angle_alpha   90.00
_cell.angle_beta   90.00
_cell.angle_gamma   90.00
#
_symmetry.space_group_name_H-M   'P 1'
#
loop_
_entity.id
_entity.type
_entity.pdbx_description
1 polymer ?
#
loop_
_entity_poly.entity_id
_entity_poly.type
_entity_poly.pdbx_seq_one_letter_code
_entity_poly.pdbx_strand_id
1 'polypeptide(L)'
;MKKNIKNISGISLLILSCFFNFACGAAESDSYKSEENSNLRIIPPYFIQMPSPNYNSRPENTKIDTIIIHHTAPFASLTRVGYFFQNINSRVSSHYIVGKEGLVIQSVDEHDRAWHAGSSAWRGKYNVNDFSIGIEVLNDGDNKDPFTDLQYISLSRLVAYIMKKYDIPLSRVIGHRDIAIPLGRKNDPADNFDWKLFKSKLRIQTGLSQNMMGFGEMPQDSNVKTNDVINNLSKESSVEEREIAVDSLLTLPYKNFESNIQFAFKQEYSETVEAKFFRLFEFYQDKNYIDAAKQITQRYKNISIPLLNQVVSYLSEVDPDNSKAIFINIFNDNTIIPERKIPFIKAISNYKDPAIKNLLVDELNKSKSLNEKKSIIENLAKFEDKSLNTVLIKYLNPENPTNLKLATVDSLRITFDDQIESKFIELLKNESNQDLLESIASAILRKSSKEGIKNLQLQNIYNKLNFRTKIALFDTLGELKISDSEDWIISKIGKDEIINSSIFLALGRITGEKSFKILGANLGKSVTSDLVILRALSNYNKPEVARAIKHILEKEDSSKVFKMLAISLIKENKMSNLLESIKVLSVENKDPEIDAMIEATVKSLENS
;
A
#
# COMPACT_ATOMS: atom_id res chain seq x y z
N MET A 1 4.68 -41.68 -41.63
CA MET A 1 4.30 -40.95 -40.41
C MET A 1 3.89 -41.92 -39.29
N LYS A 2 4.81 -42.81 -38.90
CA LYS A 2 4.82 -43.63 -37.69
C LYS A 2 6.21 -43.46 -37.10
N LYS A 3 6.29 -43.06 -35.82
CA LYS A 3 7.39 -43.24 -34.83
C LYS A 3 7.60 -41.98 -33.98
N ASN A 4 7.69 -42.24 -32.67
CA ASN A 4 8.20 -41.40 -31.59
C ASN A 4 7.20 -40.47 -30.86
N ILE A 5 6.25 -41.08 -30.15
CA ILE A 5 5.88 -40.61 -28.80
C ILE A 5 6.22 -41.74 -27.82
N LYS A 6 7.39 -41.63 -27.20
CA LYS A 6 7.72 -42.29 -25.93
C LYS A 6 8.42 -41.26 -25.06
N ASN A 7 7.92 -41.12 -23.83
CA ASN A 7 8.47 -40.40 -22.69
C ASN A 7 8.34 -38.87 -22.67
N ILE A 8 7.14 -38.40 -22.28
CA ILE A 8 7.05 -37.33 -21.27
C ILE A 8 6.10 -37.84 -20.18
N SER A 9 6.64 -37.99 -18.97
CA SER A 9 5.97 -38.47 -17.76
C SER A 9 4.99 -37.42 -17.22
N GLY A 10 3.69 -37.67 -17.42
CA GLY A 10 2.64 -37.72 -16.39
C GLY A 10 2.31 -36.52 -15.50
N ILE A 11 3.06 -35.42 -15.49
CA ILE A 11 2.74 -34.22 -14.69
C ILE A 11 1.69 -33.32 -15.39
N SER A 12 1.42 -33.56 -16.68
CA SER A 12 0.51 -32.73 -17.48
C SER A 12 -0.97 -33.15 -17.42
N LEU A 13 -1.36 -34.15 -16.63
CA LEU A 13 -2.78 -34.58 -16.52
C LEU A 13 -3.54 -34.03 -15.30
N LEU A 14 -2.85 -33.42 -14.33
CA LEU A 14 -3.48 -32.88 -13.11
C LEU A 14 -3.89 -31.39 -13.24
N ILE A 15 -3.49 -30.71 -14.32
CA ILE A 15 -3.82 -29.29 -14.55
C ILE A 15 -5.10 -29.14 -15.41
N LEU A 16 -5.58 -30.22 -16.06
CA LEU A 16 -6.73 -30.14 -16.96
C LEU A 16 -8.10 -30.40 -16.30
N SER A 17 -8.17 -30.90 -15.06
CA SER A 17 -9.44 -31.10 -14.35
C SER A 17 -9.96 -29.85 -13.60
N CYS A 18 -9.17 -28.77 -13.55
CA CYS A 18 -9.56 -27.53 -12.86
C CYS A 18 -10.27 -26.51 -13.77
N PHE A 19 -10.40 -26.77 -15.08
CA PHE A 19 -10.95 -25.81 -16.05
C PHE A 19 -12.39 -26.11 -16.53
N PHE A 20 -13.05 -27.17 -16.04
CA PHE A 20 -14.32 -27.65 -16.62
C PHE A 20 -15.62 -27.31 -15.86
N ASN A 21 -15.65 -26.19 -15.11
CA ASN A 21 -16.92 -25.63 -14.59
C ASN A 21 -17.19 -24.18 -15.04
N PHE A 22 -16.48 -23.72 -16.07
CA PHE A 22 -16.63 -22.38 -16.66
C PHE A 22 -17.05 -22.49 -18.15
N ALA A 23 -18.19 -23.13 -18.43
CA ALA A 23 -18.98 -22.93 -19.67
C ALA A 23 -20.06 -24.01 -19.79
N CYS A 24 -21.28 -23.76 -19.30
CA CYS A 24 -22.52 -24.24 -19.93
C CYS A 24 -23.71 -23.59 -19.23
N GLY A 25 -24.60 -22.95 -19.99
CA GLY A 25 -25.84 -22.38 -19.44
C GLY A 25 -26.42 -21.18 -20.20
N ALA A 26 -26.27 -21.13 -21.52
CA ALA A 26 -27.21 -20.41 -22.37
C ALA A 26 -27.93 -21.45 -23.23
N ALA A 27 -29.26 -21.32 -23.31
CA ALA A 27 -30.25 -22.21 -23.93
C ALA A 27 -30.68 -23.42 -23.08
N GLU A 28 -31.77 -23.24 -22.31
CA GLU A 28 -33.08 -23.79 -22.69
C GLU A 28 -34.15 -23.19 -21.76
N SER A 29 -35.10 -22.50 -22.39
CA SER A 29 -36.35 -22.08 -21.77
C SER A 29 -37.27 -23.29 -21.70
N ASP A 30 -37.53 -23.80 -20.49
CA ASP A 30 -38.80 -24.45 -20.20
C ASP A 30 -39.10 -24.43 -18.71
N SER A 31 -40.38 -24.26 -18.42
CA SER A 31 -40.99 -23.93 -17.13
C SER A 31 -40.52 -24.81 -15.96
N TYR A 32 -39.83 -24.20 -14.99
CA TYR A 32 -39.77 -24.71 -13.63
C TYR A 32 -40.56 -23.80 -12.69
N LYS A 33 -41.71 -24.33 -12.24
CA LYS A 33 -42.50 -23.75 -11.16
C LYS A 33 -41.64 -23.70 -9.90
N SER A 34 -41.74 -22.56 -9.21
CA SER A 34 -41.12 -22.28 -7.93
C SER A 34 -41.59 -23.25 -6.85
N GLU A 35 -40.69 -24.11 -6.38
CA GLU A 35 -40.76 -24.68 -5.04
C GLU A 35 -39.64 -24.05 -4.19
N GLU A 36 -40.06 -23.33 -3.16
CA GLU A 36 -39.21 -22.82 -2.10
C GLU A 36 -38.51 -23.98 -1.38
N ASN A 37 -37.19 -24.10 -1.54
CA ASN A 37 -36.36 -24.86 -0.61
C ASN A 37 -34.91 -24.36 -0.67
N SER A 38 -34.64 -23.23 -0.02
CA SER A 38 -33.30 -22.64 0.08
C SER A 38 -32.43 -23.34 1.12
N ASN A 39 -32.01 -24.58 0.84
CA ASN A 39 -30.90 -25.23 1.53
C ASN A 39 -29.66 -25.23 0.61
N LEU A 40 -29.07 -24.06 0.39
CA LEU A 40 -27.75 -23.96 -0.24
C LEU A 40 -26.74 -24.76 0.59
N ARG A 41 -26.29 -25.89 0.04
CA ARG A 41 -25.29 -26.76 0.65
C ARG A 41 -23.93 -26.07 0.51
N ILE A 42 -23.49 -25.38 1.56
CA ILE A 42 -22.14 -24.82 1.63
C ILE A 42 -21.17 -26.01 1.73
N ILE A 43 -20.42 -26.24 0.66
CA ILE A 43 -19.45 -27.33 0.57
C ILE A 43 -18.15 -26.87 1.27
N PRO A 44 -17.53 -27.70 2.12
CA PRO A 44 -16.22 -27.38 2.70
C PRO A 44 -15.21 -27.10 1.58
N PRO A 45 -14.38 -26.06 1.69
CA PRO A 45 -13.32 -25.83 0.71
C PRO A 45 -12.34 -27.00 0.75
N TYR A 46 -11.79 -27.36 -0.41
CA TYR A 46 -10.67 -28.29 -0.47
C TYR A 46 -9.46 -27.65 0.22
N PHE A 47 -8.86 -28.35 1.18
CA PHE A 47 -7.66 -27.92 1.87
C PHE A 47 -6.61 -29.02 1.90
N ILE A 48 -5.34 -28.60 1.96
CA ILE A 48 -4.20 -29.48 2.19
C ILE A 48 -3.89 -29.47 3.68
N GLN A 49 -3.69 -30.63 4.29
CA GLN A 49 -3.27 -30.70 5.68
C GLN A 49 -1.76 -30.52 5.81
N MET A 50 -1.33 -29.59 6.65
CA MET A 50 0.06 -29.42 7.10
C MET A 50 0.06 -29.24 8.63
N PRO A 51 -0.08 -30.32 9.40
CA PRO A 51 -0.36 -30.25 10.82
C PRO A 51 0.77 -29.57 11.60
N SER A 52 0.41 -28.60 12.42
CA SER A 52 1.27 -27.88 13.37
C SER A 52 1.24 -28.58 14.73
N PRO A 53 2.38 -28.70 15.45
CA PRO A 53 2.37 -29.16 16.83
C PRO A 53 2.08 -28.04 17.84
N ASN A 54 1.87 -26.79 17.38
CA ASN A 54 1.69 -25.60 18.24
C ASN A 54 0.21 -25.35 18.57
N TYR A 55 -0.44 -26.29 19.25
CA TYR A 55 -1.82 -26.15 19.69
C TYR A 55 -2.01 -26.79 21.07
N ASN A 56 -3.17 -26.55 21.68
CA ASN A 56 -3.59 -27.24 22.89
C ASN A 56 -5.12 -27.38 22.91
N SER A 57 -5.69 -28.09 23.87
CA SER A 57 -7.14 -28.14 24.02
C SER A 57 -7.71 -26.75 24.34
N ARG A 58 -8.89 -26.45 23.79
CA ARG A 58 -9.70 -25.29 24.22
C ARG A 58 -10.16 -25.50 25.67
N PRO A 59 -10.45 -24.43 26.42
CA PRO A 59 -11.07 -24.57 27.74
C PRO A 59 -12.40 -25.32 27.65
N GLU A 60 -12.73 -26.10 28.67
CA GLU A 60 -13.96 -26.89 28.70
C GLU A 60 -15.21 -26.03 28.46
N ASN A 61 -16.18 -26.59 27.74
CA ASN A 61 -17.47 -25.94 27.42
C ASN A 61 -17.35 -24.62 26.62
N THR A 62 -16.22 -24.38 25.95
CA THR A 62 -16.04 -23.18 25.12
C THR A 62 -16.65 -23.37 23.73
N LYS A 63 -17.69 -22.60 23.39
CA LYS A 63 -18.22 -22.55 22.03
C LYS A 63 -17.29 -21.71 21.14
N ILE A 64 -16.91 -22.27 19.99
CA ILE A 64 -16.25 -21.51 18.93
C ILE A 64 -17.27 -20.53 18.37
N ASP A 65 -17.02 -19.24 18.52
CA ASP A 65 -18.02 -18.21 18.22
C ASP A 65 -17.49 -17.02 17.43
N THR A 66 -16.19 -17.04 17.08
CA THR A 66 -15.48 -15.91 16.45
C THR A 66 -14.49 -16.40 15.39
N ILE A 67 -14.30 -15.63 14.31
CA ILE A 67 -13.28 -15.87 13.27
C ILE A 67 -12.36 -14.65 13.22
N ILE A 68 -11.05 -14.88 13.27
CA ILE A 68 -10.03 -13.84 13.20
C ILE A 68 -9.27 -13.95 11.88
N ILE A 69 -9.26 -12.86 11.11
CA ILE A 69 -8.50 -12.74 9.87
C ILE A 69 -7.15 -12.11 10.16
N HIS A 70 -6.09 -12.70 9.60
CA HIS A 70 -4.71 -12.30 9.73
C HIS A 70 -4.06 -12.09 8.36
N HIS A 71 -2.86 -11.50 8.37
CA HIS A 71 -1.90 -11.61 7.27
C HIS A 71 -0.59 -12.21 7.77
N THR A 72 0.13 -12.89 6.88
CA THR A 72 1.23 -13.79 7.27
C THR A 72 2.59 -13.15 7.52
N ALA A 73 2.84 -11.92 7.06
CA ALA A 73 4.13 -11.23 7.01
C ALA A 73 5.22 -11.71 8.01
N PRO A 74 6.48 -11.97 7.57
CA PRO A 74 7.08 -11.62 6.27
C PRO A 74 7.25 -12.85 5.34
N PHE A 75 6.32 -13.80 5.34
CA PHE A 75 6.46 -15.01 4.52
C PHE A 75 6.14 -14.77 3.04
N ALA A 76 7.07 -15.15 2.17
CA ALA A 76 6.93 -15.03 0.72
C ALA A 76 6.12 -16.16 0.05
N SER A 77 5.80 -17.24 0.76
CA SER A 77 5.05 -18.37 0.19
C SER A 77 4.23 -19.13 1.22
N LEU A 78 3.14 -19.73 0.74
CA LEU A 78 2.18 -20.51 1.53
C LEU A 78 2.87 -21.69 2.26
N THR A 79 3.76 -22.41 1.58
CA THR A 79 4.51 -23.53 2.16
C THR A 79 5.44 -23.09 3.28
N ARG A 80 6.02 -21.88 3.18
CA ARG A 80 6.93 -21.35 4.22
C ARG A 80 6.18 -21.02 5.50
N VAL A 81 4.96 -20.51 5.41
CA VAL A 81 4.06 -20.32 6.56
C VAL A 81 3.75 -21.66 7.21
N GLY A 82 3.38 -22.67 6.40
CA GLY A 82 3.11 -24.02 6.87
C GLY A 82 4.29 -24.62 7.64
N TYR A 83 5.50 -24.60 7.05
CA TYR A 83 6.71 -25.09 7.74
C TYR A 83 7.03 -24.31 9.02
N PHE A 84 6.78 -23.00 9.04
CA PHE A 84 6.98 -22.21 10.24
C PHE A 84 6.05 -22.62 11.39
N PHE A 85 4.78 -22.94 11.08
CA PHE A 85 3.85 -23.49 12.07
C PHE A 85 4.20 -24.91 12.50
N GLN A 86 4.87 -25.71 11.67
CA GLN A 86 5.35 -27.05 12.06
C GLN A 86 6.52 -27.02 13.05
N ASN A 87 7.24 -25.90 13.14
CA ASN A 87 8.31 -25.74 14.09
C ASN A 87 7.74 -25.48 15.50
N ILE A 88 7.86 -26.44 16.42
CA ILE A 88 7.39 -26.29 17.82
C ILE A 88 8.02 -25.08 18.55
N ASN A 89 9.19 -24.62 18.10
CA ASN A 89 9.84 -23.46 18.70
C ASN A 89 9.23 -22.12 18.27
N SER A 90 8.40 -22.09 17.22
CA SER A 90 7.72 -20.86 16.79
C SER A 90 6.66 -20.41 17.80
N ARG A 91 6.06 -21.36 18.55
CA ARG A 91 5.00 -21.11 19.54
C ARG A 91 3.82 -20.30 18.98
N VAL A 92 3.56 -20.44 17.68
CA VAL A 92 2.42 -19.81 17.00
C VAL A 92 1.87 -20.74 15.91
N SER A 93 0.57 -20.60 15.65
CA SER A 93 -0.15 -21.35 14.61
C SER A 93 -1.49 -20.68 14.30
N SER A 94 -2.04 -20.90 13.11
CA SER A 94 -3.46 -20.66 12.81
C SER A 94 -4.16 -21.97 12.43
N HIS A 95 -5.49 -21.97 12.35
CA HIS A 95 -6.23 -23.15 11.88
C HIS A 95 -6.07 -23.29 10.37
N TYR A 96 -6.15 -22.17 9.65
CA TYR A 96 -6.08 -22.15 8.20
C TYR A 96 -5.12 -21.10 7.66
N ILE A 97 -4.59 -21.34 6.45
CA ILE A 97 -3.78 -20.41 5.67
C ILE A 97 -4.31 -20.37 4.23
N VAL A 98 -4.51 -19.18 3.66
CA VAL A 98 -4.98 -18.96 2.28
C VAL A 98 -3.86 -18.35 1.43
N GLY A 99 -3.36 -19.11 0.45
CA GLY A 99 -2.31 -18.67 -0.48
C GLY A 99 -2.80 -17.75 -1.59
N LYS A 100 -1.87 -17.14 -2.34
CA LYS A 100 -2.16 -16.17 -3.43
C LYS A 100 -3.02 -16.77 -4.55
N GLU A 101 -2.89 -18.06 -4.79
CA GLU A 101 -3.63 -18.82 -5.80
C GLU A 101 -4.99 -19.34 -5.28
N GLY A 102 -5.37 -18.98 -4.04
CA GLY A 102 -6.60 -19.46 -3.40
C GLY A 102 -6.46 -20.83 -2.73
N LEU A 103 -5.27 -21.44 -2.75
CA LEU A 103 -5.03 -22.71 -2.05
C LEU A 103 -5.20 -22.54 -0.55
N VAL A 104 -5.92 -23.45 0.09
CA VAL A 104 -6.14 -23.47 1.54
C VAL A 104 -5.31 -24.58 2.18
N ILE A 105 -4.58 -24.24 3.24
CA ILE A 105 -3.93 -25.20 4.14
C ILE A 105 -4.67 -25.21 5.46
N GLN A 106 -4.87 -26.40 6.04
CA GLN A 106 -5.29 -26.57 7.43
C GLN A 106 -4.07 -27.01 8.26
N SER A 107 -3.75 -26.24 9.31
CA SER A 107 -2.61 -26.53 10.19
C SER A 107 -3.00 -27.01 11.58
N VAL A 108 -4.19 -26.64 12.08
CA VAL A 108 -4.72 -27.08 13.38
C VAL A 108 -6.19 -27.45 13.19
N ASP A 109 -6.63 -28.53 13.83
CA ASP A 109 -8.04 -28.91 13.83
C ASP A 109 -8.88 -27.81 14.49
N GLU A 110 -10.07 -27.55 13.97
CA GLU A 110 -10.95 -26.50 14.50
C GLU A 110 -11.36 -26.76 15.95
N HIS A 111 -11.42 -28.03 16.38
CA HIS A 111 -11.71 -28.42 17.76
C HIS A 111 -10.59 -28.04 18.74
N ASP A 112 -9.36 -27.91 18.26
CA ASP A 112 -8.21 -27.51 19.06
C ASP A 112 -8.02 -25.99 19.06
N ARG A 113 -7.27 -25.51 20.05
CA ARG A 113 -6.89 -24.10 20.21
C ARG A 113 -5.59 -23.84 19.49
N ALA A 114 -5.66 -23.20 18.32
CA ALA A 114 -4.48 -22.63 17.66
C ALA A 114 -3.95 -21.38 18.40
N TRP A 115 -2.65 -21.13 18.32
CA TRP A 115 -1.99 -19.99 18.96
C TRP A 115 -1.79 -18.81 17.99
N HIS A 116 -2.85 -18.04 17.69
CA HIS A 116 -2.81 -16.98 16.66
C HIS A 116 -3.01 -15.55 17.18
N ALA A 117 -3.84 -15.35 18.21
CA ALA A 117 -4.25 -14.01 18.68
C ALA A 117 -3.30 -13.39 19.73
N GLY A 118 -2.52 -14.21 20.44
CA GLY A 118 -1.72 -13.78 21.59
C GLY A 118 -2.56 -13.02 22.64
N SER A 119 -1.96 -12.04 23.32
CA SER A 119 -2.68 -11.16 24.26
C SER A 119 -3.77 -10.39 23.53
N SER A 120 -5.03 -10.74 23.81
CA SER A 120 -6.18 -10.27 23.05
C SER A 120 -7.44 -10.16 23.91
N ALA A 121 -8.35 -9.27 23.53
CA ALA A 121 -9.66 -9.11 24.15
C ALA A 121 -10.72 -8.73 23.10
N TRP A 122 -11.92 -9.32 23.20
CA TRP A 122 -13.06 -8.99 22.35
C TRP A 122 -14.37 -9.08 23.15
N ARG A 123 -15.17 -8.01 23.10
CA ARG A 123 -16.47 -7.91 23.82
C ARG A 123 -16.41 -8.36 25.28
N GLY A 124 -15.39 -7.90 26.00
CA GLY A 124 -15.18 -8.21 27.42
C GLY A 124 -14.59 -9.59 27.73
N LYS A 125 -14.32 -10.43 26.72
CA LYS A 125 -13.63 -11.72 26.88
C LYS A 125 -12.16 -11.60 26.50
N TYR A 126 -11.27 -12.07 27.38
CA TYR A 126 -9.83 -12.17 27.12
C TYR A 126 -9.48 -13.51 26.46
N ASN A 127 -8.26 -13.63 25.95
CA ASN A 127 -7.70 -14.85 25.36
C ASN A 127 -8.52 -15.36 24.16
N VAL A 128 -8.59 -14.55 23.09
CA VAL A 128 -9.45 -14.83 21.93
C VAL A 128 -9.19 -16.19 21.29
N ASN A 129 -7.96 -16.71 21.36
CA ASN A 129 -7.61 -18.08 20.94
C ASN A 129 -8.61 -19.15 21.46
N ASP A 130 -9.11 -18.99 22.68
CA ASP A 130 -9.94 -19.99 23.37
C ASP A 130 -11.25 -20.27 22.61
N PHE A 131 -11.84 -19.25 21.99
CA PHE A 131 -13.16 -19.29 21.35
C PHE A 131 -13.16 -18.91 19.87
N SER A 132 -11.98 -18.75 19.24
CA SER A 132 -11.89 -18.33 17.84
C SER A 132 -11.21 -19.31 16.89
N ILE A 133 -11.54 -19.17 15.61
CA ILE A 133 -10.79 -19.71 14.47
C ILE A 133 -9.94 -18.63 13.83
N GLY A 134 -8.61 -18.73 13.94
CA GLY A 134 -7.67 -17.92 13.18
C GLY A 134 -7.45 -18.41 11.74
N ILE A 135 -7.55 -17.49 10.78
CA ILE A 135 -7.27 -17.70 9.35
C ILE A 135 -6.19 -16.70 8.89
N GLU A 136 -5.09 -17.22 8.40
CA GLU A 136 -3.99 -16.47 7.81
C GLU A 136 -4.19 -16.28 6.32
N VAL A 137 -3.96 -15.07 5.80
CA VAL A 137 -4.02 -14.79 4.36
C VAL A 137 -2.62 -14.36 3.90
N LEU A 138 -2.06 -15.09 2.93
CA LEU A 138 -0.68 -14.88 2.47
C LEU A 138 -0.52 -13.46 1.90
N ASN A 139 0.21 -12.62 2.62
CA ASN A 139 0.46 -11.23 2.29
C ASN A 139 1.67 -10.73 3.10
N ASP A 140 2.47 -9.84 2.51
CA ASP A 140 3.69 -9.32 3.12
C ASP A 140 3.47 -8.19 4.14
N GLY A 141 2.24 -7.69 4.27
CA GLY A 141 1.84 -6.69 5.25
C GLY A 141 2.32 -5.26 4.93
N ASP A 142 2.89 -5.01 3.75
CA ASP A 142 3.54 -3.74 3.40
C ASP A 142 2.57 -2.68 2.80
N ASN A 143 1.28 -3.01 2.74
CA ASN A 143 0.19 -2.26 2.10
C ASN A 143 0.30 -2.10 0.57
N LYS A 144 1.34 -2.65 -0.09
CA LYS A 144 1.54 -2.62 -1.55
C LYS A 144 1.25 -3.96 -2.19
N ASP A 145 1.58 -5.08 -1.54
CA ASP A 145 1.24 -6.41 -2.05
C ASP A 145 -0.29 -6.61 -2.00
N PRO A 146 -0.98 -6.73 -3.16
CA PRO A 146 -2.43 -6.83 -3.18
C PRO A 146 -2.90 -8.22 -2.73
N PHE A 147 -4.02 -8.27 -2.02
CA PHE A 147 -4.78 -9.51 -1.86
C PHE A 147 -5.45 -9.86 -3.20
N THR A 148 -5.26 -11.10 -3.67
CA THR A 148 -5.77 -11.52 -4.98
C THR A 148 -7.27 -11.82 -4.93
N ASP A 149 -7.95 -11.76 -6.06
CA ASP A 149 -9.34 -12.20 -6.16
C ASP A 149 -9.54 -13.66 -5.73
N LEU A 150 -8.58 -14.54 -6.07
CA LEU A 150 -8.61 -15.95 -5.68
C LEU A 150 -8.50 -16.13 -4.16
N GLN A 151 -7.72 -15.28 -3.48
CA GLN A 151 -7.69 -15.23 -2.01
C GLN A 151 -9.05 -14.86 -1.44
N TYR A 152 -9.68 -13.79 -1.92
CA TYR A 152 -11.00 -13.37 -1.44
C TYR A 152 -12.09 -14.43 -1.70
N ILE A 153 -12.08 -15.08 -2.86
CA ILE A 153 -13.03 -16.16 -3.19
C ILE A 153 -12.84 -17.35 -2.24
N SER A 154 -11.60 -17.78 -2.02
CA SER A 154 -11.32 -18.96 -1.21
C SER A 154 -11.54 -18.68 0.28
N LEU A 155 -11.13 -17.50 0.74
CA LEU A 155 -11.38 -17.02 2.09
C LEU A 155 -12.87 -16.91 2.38
N SER A 156 -13.65 -16.30 1.49
CA SER A 156 -15.11 -16.16 1.68
C SER A 156 -15.83 -17.50 1.71
N ARG A 157 -15.43 -18.48 0.89
CA ARG A 157 -15.96 -19.86 0.97
C ARG A 157 -15.62 -20.54 2.28
N LEU A 158 -14.37 -20.45 2.71
CA LEU A 158 -13.91 -21.01 3.97
C LEU A 158 -14.65 -20.40 5.16
N VAL A 159 -14.75 -19.07 5.21
CA VAL A 159 -15.47 -18.37 6.27
C VAL A 159 -16.95 -18.71 6.27
N ALA A 160 -17.61 -18.79 5.10
CA ALA A 160 -19.01 -19.20 4.99
C ALA A 160 -19.24 -20.60 5.58
N TYR A 161 -18.34 -21.54 5.26
CA TYR A 161 -18.38 -22.90 5.78
C TYR A 161 -18.24 -22.94 7.31
N ILE A 162 -17.23 -22.27 7.86
CA ILE A 162 -16.99 -22.21 9.32
C ILE A 162 -18.16 -21.51 10.03
N MET A 163 -18.66 -20.41 9.47
CA MET A 163 -19.81 -19.70 10.00
C MET A 163 -21.04 -20.61 10.11
N LYS A 164 -21.34 -21.36 9.05
CA LYS A 164 -22.47 -22.30 9.06
C LYS A 164 -22.22 -23.47 10.02
N LYS A 165 -20.99 -23.99 10.10
CA LYS A 165 -20.64 -25.12 10.99
C LYS A 165 -20.80 -24.78 12.47
N TYR A 166 -20.42 -23.57 12.88
CA TYR A 166 -20.39 -23.16 14.27
C TYR A 166 -21.47 -22.15 14.67
N ASP A 167 -22.35 -21.79 13.72
CA ASP A 167 -23.38 -20.76 13.88
C ASP A 167 -22.77 -19.42 14.33
N ILE A 168 -21.74 -18.98 13.59
CA ILE A 168 -21.01 -17.74 13.85
C ILE A 168 -21.64 -16.61 13.02
N PRO A 169 -22.12 -15.53 13.65
CA PRO A 169 -22.65 -14.39 12.92
C PRO A 169 -21.52 -13.61 12.22
N LEU A 170 -21.84 -12.96 11.10
CA LEU A 170 -20.88 -12.15 10.33
C LEU A 170 -20.21 -11.06 11.18
N SER A 171 -20.90 -10.54 12.20
CA SER A 171 -20.38 -9.53 13.13
C SER A 171 -19.25 -10.03 14.04
N ARG A 172 -18.94 -11.33 14.01
CA ARG A 172 -17.82 -11.96 14.71
C ARG A 172 -16.73 -12.48 13.75
N VAL A 173 -16.71 -11.97 12.53
CA VAL A 173 -15.57 -12.10 11.60
C VAL A 173 -14.82 -10.77 11.58
N ILE A 174 -13.65 -10.72 12.22
CA ILE A 174 -12.92 -9.49 12.54
C ILE A 174 -11.42 -9.64 12.31
N GLY A 175 -10.68 -8.52 12.28
CA GLY A 175 -9.22 -8.53 12.11
C GLY A 175 -8.48 -8.71 13.42
N HIS A 176 -7.24 -9.20 13.37
CA HIS A 176 -6.39 -9.34 14.55
C HIS A 176 -6.08 -8.01 15.25
N ARG A 177 -5.91 -6.94 14.47
CA ARG A 177 -5.72 -5.56 14.96
C ARG A 177 -6.86 -5.09 15.87
N ASP A 178 -8.08 -5.58 15.65
CA ASP A 178 -9.28 -5.14 16.37
C ASP A 178 -9.37 -5.76 17.78
N ILE A 179 -8.65 -6.87 18.02
CA ILE A 179 -8.68 -7.63 19.27
C ILE A 179 -7.38 -7.57 20.06
N ALA A 180 -6.28 -7.13 19.43
CA ALA A 180 -4.95 -7.18 20.03
C ALA A 180 -4.82 -6.15 21.17
N ILE A 181 -4.33 -6.60 22.33
CA ILE A 181 -4.01 -5.73 23.46
C ILE A 181 -2.49 -5.71 23.72
N PRO A 182 -1.90 -4.56 24.04
CA PRO A 182 -2.50 -3.22 23.97
C PRO A 182 -2.87 -2.85 22.53
N LEU A 183 -3.82 -1.91 22.38
CA LEU A 183 -4.25 -1.43 21.06
C LEU A 183 -3.04 -0.89 20.28
N GLY A 184 -2.94 -1.25 19.00
CA GLY A 184 -1.79 -0.92 18.16
C GLY A 184 -0.63 -1.93 18.21
N ARG A 185 -0.70 -2.99 19.03
CA ARG A 185 0.28 -4.11 19.01
C ARG A 185 0.33 -4.83 17.66
N LYS A 186 -0.81 -4.90 16.97
CA LYS A 186 -0.99 -5.64 15.72
C LYS A 186 -1.66 -4.75 14.68
N ASN A 187 -1.21 -4.90 13.44
CA ASN A 187 -1.70 -4.18 12.27
C ASN A 187 -2.33 -5.12 11.23
N ASP A 188 -2.44 -6.42 11.54
CA ASP A 188 -3.00 -7.41 10.63
C ASP A 188 -4.53 -7.59 10.78
N PRO A 189 -5.28 -7.85 9.69
CA PRO A 189 -4.83 -7.81 8.30
C PRO A 189 -4.49 -6.38 7.88
N ALA A 190 -3.61 -6.26 6.87
CA ALA A 190 -3.05 -4.98 6.44
C ALA A 190 -4.15 -4.02 5.92
N ASP A 191 -3.86 -2.72 5.84
CA ASP A 191 -4.87 -1.71 5.49
C ASP A 191 -5.41 -1.88 4.07
N ASN A 192 -4.65 -2.51 3.18
CA ASN A 192 -5.07 -2.86 1.83
C ASN A 192 -5.93 -4.14 1.74
N PHE A 193 -6.30 -4.75 2.87
CA PHE A 193 -7.34 -5.79 2.91
C PHE A 193 -8.72 -5.16 2.77
N ASP A 194 -9.35 -5.39 1.61
CA ASP A 194 -10.67 -4.90 1.25
C ASP A 194 -11.77 -5.72 1.92
N TRP A 195 -12.18 -5.24 3.10
CA TRP A 195 -13.30 -5.79 3.86
C TRP A 195 -14.63 -5.75 3.09
N LYS A 196 -14.84 -4.77 2.20
CA LYS A 196 -16.07 -4.61 1.43
C LYS A 196 -16.16 -5.71 0.37
N LEU A 197 -15.08 -5.95 -0.37
CA LEU A 197 -14.97 -7.03 -1.34
C LEU A 197 -15.07 -8.41 -0.67
N PHE A 198 -14.39 -8.61 0.47
CA PHE A 198 -14.49 -9.85 1.22
C PHE A 198 -15.95 -10.15 1.65
N LYS A 199 -16.61 -9.17 2.29
CA LYS A 199 -17.98 -9.33 2.78
C LYS A 199 -18.98 -9.51 1.64
N SER A 200 -18.79 -8.87 0.49
CA SER A 200 -19.67 -9.04 -0.66
C SER A 200 -19.59 -10.47 -1.21
N LYS A 201 -18.38 -11.02 -1.39
CA LYS A 201 -18.20 -12.42 -1.81
C LYS A 201 -18.73 -13.40 -0.77
N LEU A 202 -18.55 -13.12 0.53
CA LEU A 202 -19.06 -13.95 1.63
C LEU A 202 -20.59 -14.04 1.65
N ARG A 203 -21.29 -12.93 1.40
CA ARG A 203 -22.77 -12.93 1.29
C ARG A 203 -23.27 -13.80 0.14
N ILE A 204 -22.56 -13.82 -0.99
CA ILE A 204 -22.87 -14.71 -2.12
C ILE A 204 -22.76 -16.19 -1.69
N GLN A 205 -21.72 -16.55 -0.94
CA GLN A 205 -21.49 -17.94 -0.52
C GLN A 205 -22.49 -18.44 0.52
N THR A 206 -22.96 -17.57 1.41
CA THR A 206 -23.89 -17.96 2.49
C THR A 206 -25.35 -17.97 2.05
N GLY A 207 -25.67 -17.55 0.82
CA GLY A 207 -27.06 -17.47 0.35
C GLY A 207 -27.91 -16.48 1.13
N LEU A 208 -27.27 -15.58 1.90
CA LEU A 208 -27.94 -14.51 2.62
C LEU A 208 -28.50 -13.54 1.56
N SER A 209 -29.76 -13.78 1.16
CA SER A 209 -30.51 -12.82 0.35
C SER A 209 -30.63 -11.51 1.13
N GLN A 210 -30.73 -10.37 0.42
CA GLN A 210 -30.96 -9.05 1.01
C GLN A 210 -32.18 -9.00 1.97
N ASN A 211 -33.06 -10.01 1.97
CA ASN A 211 -34.31 -10.04 2.71
C ASN A 211 -34.33 -10.96 3.95
N MET A 212 -33.26 -11.72 4.23
CA MET A 212 -33.18 -12.56 5.44
C MET A 212 -32.53 -11.79 6.60
N MET A 213 -33.07 -10.61 6.88
CA MET A 213 -32.84 -9.90 8.15
C MET A 213 -33.76 -10.51 9.22
N GLY A 214 -33.40 -11.72 9.65
CA GLY A 214 -33.85 -12.30 10.90
C GLY A 214 -32.66 -12.35 11.83
N PHE A 215 -32.63 -11.46 12.82
CA PHE A 215 -32.05 -11.80 14.12
C PHE A 215 -32.58 -13.20 14.48
N GLY A 216 -31.75 -14.08 15.05
CA GLY A 216 -32.30 -15.23 15.77
C GLY A 216 -33.44 -14.70 16.63
N GLU A 217 -34.56 -15.42 16.74
CA GLU A 217 -35.68 -14.98 17.56
C GLU A 217 -35.14 -14.40 18.87
N MET A 218 -35.13 -13.07 18.96
CA MET A 218 -34.92 -12.38 20.20
C MET A 218 -36.22 -12.62 20.97
N PRO A 219 -36.13 -12.81 22.30
CA PRO A 219 -37.32 -12.90 23.13
C PRO A 219 -38.25 -11.76 22.73
N GLN A 220 -39.49 -12.08 22.38
CA GLN A 220 -40.55 -11.13 22.00
C GLN A 220 -40.93 -10.13 23.13
N ASP A 221 -40.13 -10.03 24.19
CA ASP A 221 -40.45 -9.33 25.43
C ASP A 221 -39.38 -8.33 25.94
N SER A 222 -38.38 -7.93 25.15
CA SER A 222 -37.56 -6.77 25.54
C SER A 222 -38.20 -5.46 25.07
N ASN A 223 -39.24 -5.04 25.79
CA ASN A 223 -39.79 -3.67 25.75
C ASN A 223 -38.79 -2.65 26.34
N VAL A 224 -37.54 -2.60 25.85
CA VAL A 224 -36.74 -1.38 25.96
C VAL A 224 -37.36 -0.42 24.96
N LYS A 225 -38.29 0.42 25.42
CA LYS A 225 -38.99 1.36 24.55
C LYS A 225 -37.95 2.30 23.96
N THR A 226 -37.87 2.36 22.63
CA THR A 226 -37.00 3.28 21.88
C THR A 226 -37.02 4.71 22.43
N ASN A 227 -38.17 5.13 22.98
CA ASN A 227 -38.37 6.43 23.61
C ASN A 227 -37.51 6.67 24.86
N ASP A 228 -37.20 5.64 25.65
CA ASP A 228 -36.38 5.78 26.88
C ASP A 228 -34.89 5.99 26.54
N VAL A 229 -34.40 5.33 25.49
CA VAL A 229 -33.03 5.53 24.95
C VAL A 229 -32.91 6.90 24.27
N ILE A 230 -33.96 7.34 23.58
CA ILE A 230 -34.06 8.64 22.92
C ILE A 230 -34.06 9.79 23.94
N ASN A 231 -34.76 9.65 25.07
CA ASN A 231 -34.77 10.66 26.13
C ASN A 231 -33.38 10.87 26.77
N ASN A 232 -32.56 9.81 26.86
CA ASN A 232 -31.19 9.85 27.41
C ASN A 232 -30.13 10.43 26.44
N LEU A 233 -30.52 10.78 25.22
CA LEU A 233 -29.68 11.47 24.24
C LEU A 233 -29.95 12.97 24.21
N SER A 234 -30.73 13.50 25.15
CA SER A 234 -31.01 14.94 25.22
C SER A 234 -29.74 15.76 25.49
N LYS A 235 -29.79 17.07 25.20
CA LYS A 235 -28.68 17.99 25.52
C LYS A 235 -28.40 18.09 27.01
N GLU A 236 -29.36 17.74 27.87
CA GLU A 236 -29.26 17.80 29.33
C GLU A 236 -28.53 16.57 29.93
N SER A 237 -28.35 15.51 29.15
CA SER A 237 -27.63 14.29 29.56
C SER A 237 -26.11 14.47 29.54
N SER A 238 -25.41 13.79 30.45
CA SER A 238 -23.94 13.77 30.49
C SER A 238 -23.32 13.09 29.27
N VAL A 239 -22.03 13.31 29.02
CA VAL A 239 -21.32 12.66 27.90
C VAL A 239 -21.40 11.14 28.02
N GLU A 240 -21.13 10.58 29.20
CA GLU A 240 -21.19 9.13 29.47
C GLU A 240 -22.59 8.54 29.26
N GLU A 241 -23.65 9.24 29.70
CA GLU A 241 -25.03 8.82 29.46
C GLU A 241 -25.37 8.79 27.96
N ARG A 242 -24.87 9.78 27.21
CA ARG A 242 -25.01 9.78 25.74
C ARG A 242 -24.23 8.64 25.11
N GLU A 243 -23.02 8.29 25.58
CA GLU A 243 -22.24 7.17 25.04
C GLU A 243 -22.94 5.82 25.26
N ILE A 244 -23.50 5.60 26.46
CA ILE A 244 -24.24 4.38 26.84
C ILE A 244 -25.54 4.27 26.03
N ALA A 245 -26.25 5.38 25.85
CA ALA A 245 -27.46 5.41 25.04
C ALA A 245 -27.17 5.07 23.56
N VAL A 246 -26.04 5.54 23.02
CA VAL A 246 -25.59 5.15 21.67
C VAL A 246 -25.27 3.66 21.61
N ASP A 247 -24.48 3.11 22.52
CA ASP A 247 -24.17 1.67 22.55
C ASP A 247 -25.45 0.82 22.64
N SER A 248 -26.50 1.33 23.30
CA SER A 248 -27.81 0.69 23.37
C SER A 248 -28.58 0.77 22.03
N LEU A 249 -28.53 1.90 21.31
CA LEU A 249 -29.08 2.01 19.95
C LEU A 249 -28.44 1.01 18.98
N LEU A 250 -27.16 0.67 19.17
CA LEU A 250 -26.43 -0.33 18.36
C LEU A 250 -26.94 -1.77 18.54
N THR A 251 -27.79 -2.01 19.55
CA THR A 251 -28.37 -3.32 19.85
C THR A 251 -29.82 -3.47 19.39
N LEU A 252 -30.45 -2.40 18.89
CA LEU A 252 -31.86 -2.40 18.50
C LEU A 252 -32.11 -2.97 17.08
N PRO A 253 -33.29 -3.55 16.81
CA PRO A 253 -33.63 -4.13 15.50
C PRO A 253 -33.66 -3.10 14.36
N TYR A 254 -33.34 -3.56 13.14
CA TYR A 254 -33.24 -2.78 11.88
C TYR A 254 -34.45 -1.88 11.58
N LYS A 255 -35.65 -2.24 12.06
CA LYS A 255 -36.92 -1.60 11.69
C LYS A 255 -37.02 -0.10 12.06
N ASN A 256 -36.21 0.38 13.00
CA ASN A 256 -36.14 1.79 13.42
C ASN A 256 -34.74 2.40 13.27
N PHE A 257 -33.84 1.72 12.53
CA PHE A 257 -32.44 2.09 12.44
C PHE A 257 -32.26 3.51 11.87
N GLU A 258 -32.98 3.84 10.80
CA GLU A 258 -32.89 5.16 10.15
C GLU A 258 -33.36 6.30 11.07
N SER A 259 -34.49 6.16 11.75
CA SER A 259 -34.99 7.17 12.69
C SER A 259 -34.09 7.33 13.92
N ASN A 260 -33.49 6.23 14.39
CA ASN A 260 -32.59 6.23 15.54
C ASN A 260 -31.24 6.87 15.21
N ILE A 261 -30.72 6.59 14.02
CA ILE A 261 -29.54 7.22 13.44
C ILE A 261 -29.80 8.71 13.22
N GLN A 262 -30.90 9.09 12.56
CA GLN A 262 -31.27 10.50 12.36
C GLN A 262 -31.45 11.26 13.68
N PHE A 263 -32.02 10.63 14.71
CA PHE A 263 -32.17 11.23 16.03
C PHE A 263 -30.84 11.32 16.79
N ALA A 264 -30.04 10.26 16.77
CA ALA A 264 -28.71 10.26 17.33
C ALA A 264 -27.88 11.41 16.74
N PHE A 265 -27.79 11.49 15.42
CA PHE A 265 -27.00 12.53 14.79
C PHE A 265 -27.46 13.94 15.12
N LYS A 266 -28.71 14.21 15.56
CA LYS A 266 -29.18 15.55 16.03
C LYS A 266 -28.44 16.07 17.26
N GLN A 267 -27.65 15.24 17.92
CA GLN A 267 -26.94 15.57 19.15
C GLN A 267 -25.45 15.86 18.91
N GLU A 268 -24.81 16.51 19.88
CA GLU A 268 -23.35 16.68 19.93
C GLU A 268 -22.73 15.48 20.67
N TYR A 269 -21.65 14.92 20.10
CA TYR A 269 -21.03 13.70 20.58
C TYR A 269 -19.53 13.88 20.87
N SER A 270 -18.99 12.99 21.70
CA SER A 270 -17.54 12.81 21.83
C SER A 270 -16.95 12.19 20.55
N GLU A 271 -15.66 12.42 20.28
CA GLU A 271 -14.97 11.83 19.12
C GLU A 271 -15.04 10.28 19.12
N THR A 272 -15.04 9.66 20.30
CA THR A 272 -15.17 8.21 20.49
C THR A 272 -16.51 7.68 19.98
N VAL A 273 -17.59 8.40 20.26
CA VAL A 273 -18.95 8.05 19.83
C VAL A 273 -19.10 8.25 18.32
N GLU A 274 -18.55 9.32 17.77
CA GLU A 274 -18.55 9.56 16.33
C GLU A 274 -17.81 8.46 15.55
N ALA A 275 -16.67 7.97 16.06
CA ALA A 275 -15.93 6.86 15.47
C ALA A 275 -16.72 5.53 15.49
N LYS A 276 -17.50 5.28 16.56
CA LYS A 276 -18.39 4.11 16.65
C LYS A 276 -19.55 4.20 15.64
N PHE A 277 -20.13 5.39 15.47
CA PHE A 277 -21.13 5.64 14.44
C PHE A 277 -20.58 5.40 13.03
N PHE A 278 -19.34 5.80 12.76
CA PHE A 278 -18.69 5.58 11.46
C PHE A 278 -18.43 4.11 11.13
N ARG A 279 -17.99 3.30 12.10
CA ARG A 279 -17.90 1.84 11.90
C ARG A 279 -19.24 1.20 11.56
N LEU A 280 -20.34 1.81 12.00
CA LEU A 280 -21.69 1.46 11.60
C LEU A 280 -21.99 1.88 10.15
N PHE A 281 -21.58 3.09 9.74
CA PHE A 281 -21.71 3.59 8.36
C PHE A 281 -21.04 2.69 7.32
N GLU A 282 -19.82 2.22 7.60
CA GLU A 282 -19.09 1.33 6.69
C GLU A 282 -19.70 -0.07 6.61
N PHE A 283 -20.35 -0.53 7.68
CA PHE A 283 -20.90 -1.88 7.78
C PHE A 283 -22.19 -2.05 6.97
N TYR A 284 -22.98 -0.98 6.81
CA TYR A 284 -24.31 -1.01 6.17
C TYR A 284 -24.36 -0.11 4.92
N GLN A 285 -24.00 -0.68 3.76
CA GLN A 285 -23.98 0.01 2.45
C GLN A 285 -25.33 -0.08 1.73
N ASP A 286 -26.39 0.48 2.30
CA ASP A 286 -27.73 0.52 1.67
C ASP A 286 -28.14 1.97 1.29
N LYS A 287 -29.12 2.14 0.39
CA LYS A 287 -29.53 3.46 -0.15
C LYS A 287 -29.91 4.46 0.94
N ASN A 288 -30.59 4.01 2.00
CA ASN A 288 -31.00 4.85 3.14
C ASN A 288 -29.79 5.48 3.88
N TYR A 289 -28.60 4.88 3.76
CA TYR A 289 -27.38 5.36 4.43
C TYR A 289 -26.68 6.47 3.65
N ILE A 290 -26.76 6.44 2.32
CA ILE A 290 -26.27 7.53 1.48
C ILE A 290 -27.05 8.81 1.83
N ASP A 291 -28.38 8.70 2.00
CA ASP A 291 -29.22 9.83 2.38
C ASP A 291 -28.92 10.33 3.80
N ALA A 292 -28.65 9.43 4.75
CA ALA A 292 -28.20 9.81 6.09
C ALA A 292 -26.85 10.55 6.07
N ALA A 293 -25.87 10.03 5.32
CA ALA A 293 -24.57 10.67 5.16
C ALA A 293 -24.70 12.07 4.52
N LYS A 294 -25.56 12.24 3.51
CA LYS A 294 -25.88 13.55 2.91
C LYS A 294 -26.44 14.53 3.96
N GLN A 295 -27.38 14.10 4.78
CA GLN A 295 -27.96 14.93 5.86
C GLN A 295 -26.91 15.33 6.90
N ILE A 296 -25.99 14.43 7.25
CA ILE A 296 -24.88 14.74 8.17
C ILE A 296 -23.94 15.77 7.57
N THR A 297 -23.57 15.59 6.31
CA THR A 297 -22.72 16.55 5.61
C THR A 297 -23.36 17.94 5.56
N GLN A 298 -24.68 18.05 5.43
CA GLN A 298 -25.38 19.34 5.50
C GLN A 298 -25.30 20.02 6.88
N ARG A 299 -24.88 19.30 7.92
CA ARG A 299 -24.67 19.81 9.28
C ARG A 299 -23.19 20.08 9.59
N TYR A 300 -22.38 20.28 8.56
CA TYR A 300 -20.95 20.54 8.59
C TYR A 300 -20.48 21.64 9.57
N LYS A 301 -21.35 22.56 10.02
CA LYS A 301 -21.03 23.57 11.04
C LYS A 301 -20.94 22.99 12.45
N ASN A 302 -21.71 21.92 12.72
CA ASN A 302 -22.03 21.47 14.08
C ASN A 302 -21.48 20.08 14.43
N ILE A 303 -20.90 19.36 13.46
CA ILE A 303 -20.24 18.06 13.69
C ILE A 303 -18.73 18.24 13.91
N SER A 304 -18.01 17.24 14.43
CA SER A 304 -16.54 17.38 14.53
C SER A 304 -15.86 17.41 13.15
N ILE A 305 -14.65 17.99 13.08
CA ILE A 305 -13.83 17.97 11.86
C ILE A 305 -13.41 16.53 11.47
N PRO A 306 -13.00 15.65 12.41
CA PRO A 306 -12.75 14.24 12.10
C PRO A 306 -13.95 13.54 11.46
N LEU A 307 -15.14 13.66 12.04
CA LEU A 307 -16.36 13.06 11.49
C LEU A 307 -16.69 13.66 10.12
N LEU A 308 -16.56 14.97 9.97
CA LEU A 308 -16.77 15.64 8.68
C LEU A 308 -15.83 15.10 7.59
N ASN A 309 -14.55 14.92 7.89
CA ASN A 309 -13.59 14.33 6.95
C ASN A 309 -13.99 12.92 6.53
N GLN A 310 -14.41 12.09 7.49
CA GLN A 310 -14.82 10.71 7.23
C GLN A 310 -16.07 10.63 6.35
N VAL A 311 -17.12 11.40 6.68
CA VAL A 311 -18.38 11.39 5.90
C VAL A 311 -18.17 11.95 4.50
N VAL A 312 -17.38 13.02 4.34
CA VAL A 312 -17.04 13.59 3.03
C VAL A 312 -16.24 12.58 2.20
N SER A 313 -15.27 11.87 2.81
CA SER A 313 -14.51 10.82 2.13
C SER A 313 -15.40 9.68 1.67
N TYR A 314 -16.28 9.19 2.55
CA TYR A 314 -17.23 8.12 2.24
C TYR A 314 -18.13 8.51 1.05
N LEU A 315 -18.80 9.67 1.12
CA LEU A 315 -19.68 10.15 0.06
C LEU A 315 -18.95 10.36 -1.27
N SER A 316 -17.69 10.80 -1.23
CA SER A 316 -16.86 10.93 -2.44
C SER A 316 -16.60 9.58 -3.12
N GLU A 317 -16.55 8.49 -2.36
CA GLU A 317 -16.34 7.14 -2.90
C GLU A 317 -17.65 6.49 -3.36
N VAL A 318 -18.70 6.59 -2.55
CA VAL A 318 -19.94 5.80 -2.77
C VAL A 318 -21.00 6.51 -3.60
N ASP A 319 -21.00 7.85 -3.64
CA ASP A 319 -21.98 8.65 -4.39
C ASP A 319 -21.35 9.93 -4.95
N PRO A 320 -20.31 9.82 -5.81
CA PRO A 320 -19.57 10.97 -6.31
C PRO A 320 -20.45 11.96 -7.09
N ASP A 321 -21.33 11.46 -7.97
CA ASP A 321 -22.09 12.34 -8.87
C ASP A 321 -23.08 13.23 -8.10
N ASN A 322 -23.78 12.69 -7.10
CA ASN A 322 -24.75 13.48 -6.33
C ASN A 322 -24.08 14.30 -5.20
N SER A 323 -22.96 13.81 -4.64
CA SER A 323 -22.26 14.52 -3.55
C SER A 323 -21.52 15.76 -4.04
N LYS A 324 -21.09 15.80 -5.32
CA LYS A 324 -20.44 16.97 -5.94
C LYS A 324 -21.18 18.28 -5.69
N ALA A 325 -22.48 18.33 -6.01
CA ALA A 325 -23.29 19.54 -5.86
C ALA A 325 -23.42 19.97 -4.38
N ILE A 326 -23.56 19.00 -3.48
CA ILE A 326 -23.63 19.23 -2.03
C ILE A 326 -22.34 19.87 -1.54
N PHE A 327 -21.19 19.31 -1.92
CA PHE A 327 -19.89 19.81 -1.48
C PHE A 327 -19.59 21.22 -2.02
N ILE A 328 -19.93 21.49 -3.28
CA ILE A 328 -19.79 22.83 -3.87
C ILE A 328 -20.68 23.85 -3.14
N ASN A 329 -21.94 23.49 -2.85
CA ASN A 329 -22.85 24.37 -2.11
C ASN A 329 -22.33 24.70 -0.71
N ILE A 330 -21.78 23.71 0.00
CA ILE A 330 -21.22 23.91 1.34
C ILE A 330 -19.93 24.74 1.27
N PHE A 331 -19.06 24.48 0.30
CA PHE A 331 -17.84 25.25 0.09
C PHE A 331 -18.13 26.74 -0.14
N ASN A 332 -19.24 27.05 -0.84
CA ASN A 332 -19.71 28.41 -1.10
C ASN A 332 -20.44 29.07 0.08
N ASP A 333 -20.70 28.37 1.18
CA ASP A 333 -21.31 29.01 2.35
C ASP A 333 -20.27 29.91 3.04
N ASN A 334 -20.43 31.24 2.93
CA ASN A 334 -19.50 32.22 3.50
C ASN A 334 -19.42 32.23 5.04
N THR A 335 -20.32 31.52 5.73
CA THR A 335 -20.33 31.43 7.19
C THR A 335 -19.53 30.24 7.72
N ILE A 336 -19.06 29.35 6.83
CA ILE A 336 -18.19 28.24 7.22
C ILE A 336 -16.78 28.76 7.57
N ILE A 337 -16.22 28.30 8.70
CA ILE A 337 -14.85 28.64 9.06
C ILE A 337 -13.84 27.91 8.15
N PRO A 338 -12.66 28.51 7.89
CA PRO A 338 -11.65 27.96 6.97
C PRO A 338 -11.27 26.49 7.22
N GLU A 339 -11.11 26.08 8.48
CA GLU A 339 -10.70 24.73 8.86
C GLU A 339 -11.72 23.67 8.42
N ARG A 340 -13.00 24.04 8.40
CA ARG A 340 -14.11 23.18 7.96
C ARG A 340 -14.28 23.15 6.45
N LYS A 341 -13.66 24.05 5.69
CA LYS A 341 -13.64 24.00 4.21
C LYS A 341 -12.66 22.97 3.67
N ILE A 342 -11.61 22.64 4.41
CA ILE A 342 -10.52 21.73 3.99
C ILE A 342 -11.03 20.35 3.49
N PRO A 343 -11.94 19.66 4.19
CA PRO A 343 -12.48 18.38 3.71
C PRO A 343 -13.16 18.51 2.34
N PHE A 344 -13.92 19.60 2.15
CA PHE A 344 -14.64 19.85 0.91
C PHE A 344 -13.70 20.25 -0.23
N ILE A 345 -12.67 21.08 0.03
CA ILE A 345 -11.62 21.40 -0.94
C ILE A 345 -11.03 20.10 -1.51
N LYS A 346 -10.60 19.19 -0.63
CA LYS A 346 -10.01 17.90 -1.03
C LYS A 346 -10.96 17.06 -1.88
N ALA A 347 -12.24 17.01 -1.49
CA ALA A 347 -13.27 16.25 -2.18
C ALA A 347 -13.60 16.83 -3.55
N ILE A 348 -13.89 18.13 -3.65
CA ILE A 348 -14.30 18.76 -4.90
C ILE A 348 -13.18 18.76 -5.95
N SER A 349 -11.91 18.87 -5.52
CA SER A 349 -10.78 18.81 -6.45
C SER A 349 -10.61 17.46 -7.16
N ASN A 350 -11.23 16.38 -6.66
CA ASN A 350 -11.16 15.07 -7.32
C ASN A 350 -12.01 15.00 -8.60
N TYR A 351 -13.01 15.88 -8.76
CA TYR A 351 -13.85 15.89 -9.96
C TYR A 351 -13.16 16.48 -11.20
N LYS A 352 -11.98 17.10 -11.05
CA LYS A 352 -11.19 17.72 -12.13
C LYS A 352 -11.99 18.65 -13.08
N ASP A 353 -13.05 19.27 -12.56
CA ASP A 353 -13.93 20.18 -13.30
C ASP A 353 -13.33 21.61 -13.43
N PRO A 354 -13.22 22.20 -14.63
CA PRO A 354 -12.74 23.57 -14.82
C PRO A 354 -13.46 24.63 -13.96
N ALA A 355 -14.76 24.47 -13.70
CA ALA A 355 -15.51 25.38 -12.84
C ALA A 355 -15.04 25.32 -11.38
N ILE A 356 -14.72 24.12 -10.88
CA ILE A 356 -14.17 23.91 -9.53
C ILE A 356 -12.75 24.50 -9.44
N LYS A 357 -11.93 24.33 -10.48
CA LYS A 357 -10.61 24.96 -10.55
C LYS A 357 -10.72 26.48 -10.38
N ASN A 358 -11.59 27.13 -11.14
CA ASN A 358 -11.80 28.58 -11.06
C ASN A 358 -12.32 28.99 -9.68
N LEU A 359 -13.26 28.23 -9.13
CA LEU A 359 -13.80 28.45 -7.78
C LEU A 359 -12.70 28.40 -6.70
N LEU A 360 -11.81 27.42 -6.79
CA LEU A 360 -10.68 27.28 -5.86
C LEU A 360 -9.66 28.42 -6.04
N VAL A 361 -9.38 28.86 -7.27
CA VAL A 361 -8.51 30.01 -7.52
C VAL A 361 -9.10 31.30 -6.93
N ASP A 362 -10.41 31.51 -7.08
CA ASP A 362 -11.09 32.66 -6.49
C ASP A 362 -11.01 32.65 -4.96
N GLU A 363 -11.24 31.49 -4.33
CA GLU A 363 -11.14 31.36 -2.88
C GLU A 363 -9.69 31.54 -2.39
N LEU A 364 -8.71 31.02 -3.12
CA LEU A 364 -7.29 31.18 -2.82
C LEU A 364 -6.87 32.66 -2.75
N ASN A 365 -7.45 33.50 -3.62
CA ASN A 365 -7.20 34.94 -3.63
C ASN A 365 -7.91 35.68 -2.48
N LYS A 366 -9.09 35.21 -2.04
CA LYS A 366 -9.92 35.87 -1.02
C LYS A 366 -9.58 35.44 0.41
N SER A 367 -9.20 34.18 0.61
CA SER A 367 -9.01 33.62 1.95
C SER A 367 -7.90 34.36 2.70
N LYS A 368 -8.07 34.49 4.02
CA LYS A 368 -7.03 34.99 4.95
C LYS A 368 -6.38 33.86 5.73
N SER A 369 -6.94 32.64 5.71
CA SER A 369 -6.41 31.50 6.45
C SER A 369 -5.25 30.85 5.70
N LEU A 370 -4.11 30.74 6.38
CA LEU A 370 -2.93 30.08 5.83
C LEU A 370 -3.18 28.59 5.54
N ASN A 371 -3.91 27.91 6.42
CA ASN A 371 -4.21 26.49 6.30
C ASN A 371 -5.13 26.21 5.12
N GLU A 372 -6.14 27.07 4.92
CA GLU A 372 -7.03 26.96 3.77
C GLU A 372 -6.28 27.22 2.45
N LYS A 373 -5.50 28.31 2.36
CA LYS A 373 -4.67 28.59 1.18
C LYS A 373 -3.76 27.41 0.84
N LYS A 374 -3.06 26.87 1.85
CA LYS A 374 -2.21 25.70 1.69
C LYS A 374 -2.99 24.52 1.11
N SER A 375 -4.15 24.20 1.70
CA SER A 375 -5.00 23.10 1.22
C SER A 375 -5.49 23.32 -0.21
N ILE A 376 -5.83 24.56 -0.59
CA ILE A 376 -6.24 24.87 -1.96
C ILE A 376 -5.08 24.66 -2.93
N ILE A 377 -3.90 25.21 -2.63
CA ILE A 377 -2.71 25.06 -3.47
C ILE A 377 -2.39 23.58 -3.71
N GLU A 378 -2.30 22.77 -2.66
CA GLU A 378 -2.01 21.32 -2.74
C GLU A 378 -2.99 20.57 -3.64
N ASN A 379 -4.25 21.02 -3.70
CA ASN A 379 -5.29 20.35 -4.49
C ASN A 379 -5.48 20.93 -5.90
N LEU A 380 -5.02 22.15 -6.17
CA LEU A 380 -5.01 22.74 -7.51
C LEU A 380 -4.09 21.96 -8.48
N ALA A 381 -3.07 21.29 -7.96
CA ALA A 381 -2.16 20.47 -8.76
C ALA A 381 -2.88 19.31 -9.48
N LYS A 382 -4.02 18.83 -8.97
CA LYS A 382 -4.81 17.73 -9.55
C LYS A 382 -5.45 18.05 -10.90
N PHE A 383 -5.57 19.33 -11.25
CA PHE A 383 -6.15 19.78 -12.51
C PHE A 383 -5.15 19.74 -13.68
N GLU A 384 -3.85 19.60 -13.38
CA GLU A 384 -2.78 19.47 -14.40
C GLU A 384 -2.79 20.60 -15.46
N ASP A 385 -3.28 21.78 -15.07
CA ASP A 385 -3.48 22.93 -15.95
C ASP A 385 -2.32 23.93 -15.80
N LYS A 386 -1.53 24.09 -16.86
CA LYS A 386 -0.39 25.02 -16.89
C LYS A 386 -0.78 26.48 -16.66
N SER A 387 -2.03 26.88 -16.92
CA SER A 387 -2.48 28.26 -16.62
C SER A 387 -2.42 28.59 -15.11
N LEU A 388 -2.44 27.57 -14.25
CA LEU A 388 -2.27 27.73 -12.80
C LEU A 388 -0.85 28.17 -12.43
N ASN A 389 0.15 27.97 -13.30
CA ASN A 389 1.53 28.38 -13.05
C ASN A 389 1.61 29.88 -12.75
N THR A 390 0.91 30.73 -13.52
CA THR A 390 0.87 32.18 -13.31
C THR A 390 0.22 32.59 -11.98
N VAL A 391 -0.73 31.79 -11.48
CA VAL A 391 -1.40 32.02 -10.20
C VAL A 391 -0.49 31.59 -9.04
N LEU A 392 0.05 30.38 -9.13
CA LEU A 392 0.77 29.71 -8.05
C LEU A 392 2.16 30.34 -7.80
N ILE A 393 2.87 30.79 -8.83
CA ILE A 393 4.22 31.39 -8.68
C ILE A 393 4.24 32.53 -7.63
N LYS A 394 3.15 33.30 -7.50
CA LYS A 394 3.06 34.41 -6.53
C LYS A 394 3.23 33.95 -5.08
N TYR A 395 2.94 32.68 -4.78
CA TYR A 395 3.07 32.09 -3.46
C TYR A 395 4.49 31.63 -3.14
N LEU A 396 5.43 31.74 -4.08
CA LEU A 396 6.86 31.51 -3.86
C LEU A 396 7.61 32.77 -3.41
N ASN A 397 6.94 33.92 -3.29
CA ASN A 397 7.58 35.16 -2.85
C ASN A 397 8.21 34.99 -1.45
N PRO A 398 9.36 35.64 -1.16
CA PRO A 398 10.06 35.51 0.12
C PRO A 398 9.21 35.80 1.36
N GLU A 399 8.26 36.73 1.25
CA GLU A 399 7.33 37.14 2.31
C GLU A 399 6.33 36.03 2.71
N ASN A 400 6.13 35.02 1.85
CA ASN A 400 5.18 33.96 2.15
C ASN A 400 5.78 32.94 3.14
N PRO A 401 4.97 32.42 4.07
CA PRO A 401 5.38 31.35 4.98
C PRO A 401 5.94 30.12 4.27
N THR A 402 6.98 29.50 4.84
CA THR A 402 7.67 28.33 4.25
C THR A 402 6.72 27.17 3.91
N ASN A 403 5.74 26.89 4.77
CA ASN A 403 4.76 25.83 4.52
C ASN A 403 3.90 26.08 3.26
N LEU A 404 3.61 27.34 2.94
CA LEU A 404 2.88 27.72 1.74
C LEU A 404 3.78 27.64 0.50
N LYS A 405 5.03 28.10 0.63
CA LYS A 405 6.05 27.94 -0.43
C LYS A 405 6.26 26.46 -0.77
N LEU A 406 6.37 25.58 0.23
CA LEU A 406 6.51 24.13 0.04
C LEU A 406 5.33 23.53 -0.72
N ALA A 407 4.09 23.80 -0.28
CA ALA A 407 2.89 23.36 -0.98
C ALA A 407 2.85 23.85 -2.43
N THR A 408 3.30 25.08 -2.68
CA THR A 408 3.38 25.67 -4.01
C THR A 408 4.41 24.97 -4.88
N VAL A 409 5.61 24.70 -4.35
CA VAL A 409 6.65 23.95 -5.06
C VAL A 409 6.14 22.56 -5.43
N ASP A 410 5.51 21.87 -4.49
CA ASP A 410 4.96 20.52 -4.73
C ASP A 410 3.85 20.51 -5.79
N SER A 411 3.03 21.55 -5.82
CA SER A 411 1.96 21.69 -6.81
C SER A 411 2.51 21.95 -8.21
N LEU A 412 3.47 22.87 -8.32
CA LEU A 412 4.10 23.25 -9.60
C LEU A 412 4.97 22.14 -10.20
N ARG A 413 5.43 21.16 -9.40
CA ARG A 413 6.12 19.96 -9.91
C ARG A 413 5.27 19.15 -10.87
N ILE A 414 3.95 19.20 -10.76
CA ILE A 414 3.02 18.45 -11.62
C ILE A 414 2.95 19.10 -13.01
N THR A 415 2.85 20.43 -13.07
CA THR A 415 2.72 21.24 -14.30
C THR A 415 4.04 21.92 -14.71
N PHE A 416 5.17 21.28 -14.42
CA PHE A 416 6.51 21.85 -14.59
C PHE A 416 6.81 22.19 -16.06
N ASP A 417 7.26 23.42 -16.32
CA ASP A 417 7.63 23.95 -17.63
C ASP A 417 8.84 24.90 -17.51
N ASP A 418 9.30 25.45 -18.64
CA ASP A 418 10.48 26.33 -18.72
C ASP A 418 10.35 27.60 -17.85
N GLN A 419 9.13 28.12 -17.66
CA GLN A 419 8.88 29.28 -16.80
C GLN A 419 9.06 28.91 -15.33
N ILE A 420 8.49 27.77 -14.91
CA ILE A 420 8.65 27.23 -13.57
C ILE A 420 10.10 26.88 -13.28
N GLU A 421 10.78 26.25 -14.24
CA GLU A 421 12.19 25.92 -14.17
C GLU A 421 13.02 27.17 -13.88
N SER A 422 12.85 28.23 -14.68
CA SER A 422 13.58 29.49 -14.51
C SER A 422 13.34 30.08 -13.12
N LYS A 423 12.09 30.05 -12.63
CA LYS A 423 11.75 30.58 -11.30
C LYS A 423 12.35 29.73 -10.18
N PHE A 424 12.35 28.41 -10.33
CA PHE A 424 12.90 27.49 -9.33
C PHE A 424 14.42 27.63 -9.25
N ILE A 425 15.11 27.80 -10.38
CA ILE A 425 16.55 28.08 -10.42
C ILE A 425 16.86 29.40 -9.68
N GLU A 426 16.07 30.45 -9.89
CA GLU A 426 16.22 31.73 -9.18
C GLU A 426 16.06 31.54 -7.65
N LEU A 427 15.00 30.86 -7.22
CA LEU A 427 14.73 30.62 -5.80
C LEU A 427 15.81 29.77 -5.15
N LEU A 428 16.29 28.73 -5.84
CA LEU A 428 17.30 27.83 -5.31
C LEU A 428 18.61 28.55 -4.96
N LYS A 429 18.94 29.65 -5.67
CA LYS A 429 20.13 30.47 -5.37
C LYS A 429 19.99 31.20 -4.04
N ASN A 430 18.81 31.72 -3.76
CA ASN A 430 18.55 32.66 -2.67
C ASN A 430 17.95 32.00 -1.41
N GLU A 431 17.37 30.80 -1.54
CA GLU A 431 16.71 30.13 -0.42
C GLU A 431 17.72 29.63 0.63
N SER A 432 17.34 29.77 1.89
CA SER A 432 18.11 29.39 3.08
C SER A 432 17.40 28.32 3.91
N ASN A 433 16.08 28.18 3.76
CA ASN A 433 15.34 27.12 4.40
C ASN A 433 15.67 25.77 3.75
N GLN A 434 16.20 24.84 4.54
CA GLN A 434 16.67 23.55 4.04
C GLN A 434 15.56 22.75 3.35
N ASP A 435 14.39 22.58 3.97
CA ASP A 435 13.31 21.75 3.42
C ASP A 435 12.82 22.28 2.07
N LEU A 436 12.68 23.59 1.95
CA LEU A 436 12.28 24.23 0.71
C LEU A 436 13.37 24.14 -0.36
N LEU A 437 14.63 24.31 0.02
CA LEU A 437 15.77 24.12 -0.86
C LEU A 437 15.82 22.69 -1.41
N GLU A 438 15.62 21.67 -0.57
CA GLU A 438 15.54 20.27 -0.99
C GLU A 438 14.36 20.03 -1.93
N SER A 439 13.21 20.64 -1.64
CA SER A 439 12.04 20.48 -2.49
C SER A 439 12.24 21.13 -3.86
N ILE A 440 12.79 22.34 -3.92
CA ILE A 440 13.09 23.01 -5.19
C ILE A 440 14.13 22.20 -5.99
N ALA A 441 15.24 21.81 -5.36
CA ALA A 441 16.29 21.05 -6.03
C ALA A 441 15.76 19.72 -6.59
N SER A 442 14.99 18.97 -5.80
CA SER A 442 14.42 17.71 -6.24
C SER A 442 13.33 17.86 -7.32
N ALA A 443 12.68 19.02 -7.43
CA ALA A 443 11.77 19.32 -8.54
C ALA A 443 12.56 19.44 -9.86
N ILE A 444 13.56 20.31 -9.84
CA ILE A 444 14.44 20.60 -10.97
C ILE A 444 15.11 19.31 -11.46
N LEU A 445 15.79 18.58 -10.56
CA LEU A 445 16.54 17.37 -10.94
C LEU A 445 15.72 16.28 -11.65
N ARG A 446 14.40 16.24 -11.41
CA ARG A 446 13.49 15.24 -12.00
C ARG A 446 12.81 15.69 -13.28
N LYS A 447 12.68 17.00 -13.51
CA LYS A 447 11.80 17.56 -14.56
C LYS A 447 12.51 18.51 -15.52
N SER A 448 13.71 18.98 -15.17
CA SER A 448 14.52 19.87 -16.00
C SER A 448 15.07 19.18 -17.23
N SER A 449 15.18 19.96 -18.30
CA SER A 449 15.91 19.56 -19.50
C SER A 449 17.42 19.50 -19.24
N LYS A 450 18.17 18.90 -20.16
CA LYS A 450 19.65 18.93 -20.13
C LYS A 450 20.20 20.35 -20.04
N GLU A 451 19.62 21.28 -20.79
CA GLU A 451 20.02 22.69 -20.80
C GLU A 451 19.67 23.38 -19.49
N GLY A 452 18.49 23.09 -18.95
CA GLY A 452 18.05 23.50 -17.64
C GLY A 452 19.02 23.12 -16.52
N ILE A 453 19.47 21.86 -16.50
CA ILE A 453 20.46 21.37 -15.53
C ILE A 453 21.82 22.06 -15.70
N LYS A 454 22.26 22.35 -16.92
CA LYS A 454 23.52 23.08 -17.16
C LYS A 454 23.48 24.49 -16.54
N ASN A 455 22.34 25.15 -16.59
CA ASN A 455 22.15 26.53 -16.11
C ASN A 455 22.06 26.66 -14.57
N LEU A 456 21.96 25.55 -13.83
CA LEU A 456 21.81 25.56 -12.37
C LEU A 456 23.00 26.11 -11.58
N GLN A 457 24.16 26.33 -12.22
CA GLN A 457 25.42 26.61 -11.51
C GLN A 457 25.63 25.61 -10.36
N LEU A 458 25.53 24.31 -10.69
CA LEU A 458 25.50 23.15 -9.79
C LEU A 458 26.52 23.18 -8.64
N GLN A 459 27.65 23.84 -8.87
CA GLN A 459 28.70 24.03 -7.87
C GLN A 459 28.24 24.83 -6.64
N ASN A 460 27.38 25.83 -6.83
CA ASN A 460 26.93 26.75 -5.78
C ASN A 460 25.86 26.13 -4.87
N ILE A 461 25.06 25.21 -5.41
CA ILE A 461 23.95 24.59 -4.67
C ILE A 461 24.38 23.32 -3.95
N TYR A 462 25.39 22.59 -4.47
CA TYR A 462 25.82 21.31 -3.94
C TYR A 462 26.10 21.32 -2.43
N ASN A 463 26.78 22.37 -1.93
CA ASN A 463 27.11 22.48 -0.52
C ASN A 463 25.88 22.70 0.38
N LYS A 464 24.77 23.20 -0.18
CA LYS A 464 23.51 23.42 0.53
C LYS A 464 22.61 22.18 0.54
N LEU A 465 22.90 21.15 -0.26
CA LEU A 465 22.06 19.95 -0.39
C LEU A 465 22.42 18.89 0.66
N ASN A 466 21.41 18.17 1.12
CA ASN A 466 21.57 16.96 1.92
C ASN A 466 22.09 15.79 1.06
N PHE A 467 22.45 14.69 1.72
CA PHE A 467 23.02 13.52 1.05
C PHE A 467 22.09 12.92 -0.02
N ARG A 468 20.76 12.87 0.25
CA ARG A 468 19.79 12.24 -0.65
C ARG A 468 19.65 13.02 -1.96
N THR A 469 19.62 14.34 -1.90
CA THR A 469 19.49 15.17 -3.10
C THR A 469 20.81 15.32 -3.83
N LYS A 470 21.95 15.22 -3.13
CA LYS A 470 23.28 15.06 -3.77
C LYS A 470 23.35 13.78 -4.60
N ILE A 471 22.84 12.66 -4.10
CA ILE A 471 22.75 11.40 -4.85
C ILE A 471 21.93 11.61 -6.13
N ALA A 472 20.70 12.14 -5.99
CA ALA A 472 19.83 12.43 -7.12
C ALA A 472 20.49 13.37 -8.14
N LEU A 473 21.27 14.35 -7.69
CA LEU A 473 22.02 15.24 -8.56
C LEU A 473 23.03 14.48 -9.44
N PHE A 474 23.84 13.60 -8.87
CA PHE A 474 24.79 12.82 -9.65
C PHE A 474 24.10 11.84 -10.60
N ASP A 475 23.01 11.21 -10.17
CA ASP A 475 22.21 10.34 -11.03
C ASP A 475 21.69 11.11 -12.26
N THR A 476 21.07 12.28 -12.06
CA THR A 476 20.59 13.15 -13.14
C THR A 476 21.71 13.59 -14.08
N LEU A 477 22.88 13.99 -13.55
CA LEU A 477 24.03 14.39 -14.38
C LEU A 477 24.53 13.26 -15.28
N GLY A 478 24.58 12.04 -14.72
CA GLY A 478 24.94 10.84 -15.46
C GLY A 478 23.91 10.49 -16.53
N GLU A 479 22.62 10.47 -16.18
CA GLU A 479 21.53 10.12 -17.11
C GLU A 479 21.44 11.07 -18.30
N LEU A 480 21.59 12.38 -18.05
CA LEU A 480 21.57 13.40 -19.11
C LEU A 480 22.91 13.52 -19.85
N LYS A 481 23.93 12.75 -19.45
CA LYS A 481 25.28 12.73 -20.05
C LYS A 481 25.85 14.14 -20.22
N ILE A 482 25.86 14.92 -19.14
CA ILE A 482 26.34 16.32 -19.17
C ILE A 482 27.88 16.31 -19.11
N SER A 483 28.52 16.20 -20.27
CA SER A 483 29.99 16.13 -20.42
C SER A 483 30.73 17.29 -19.73
N ASP A 484 30.19 18.50 -19.82
CA ASP A 484 30.84 19.70 -19.28
C ASP A 484 30.93 19.69 -17.74
N SER A 485 30.20 18.77 -17.09
CA SER A 485 30.26 18.56 -15.64
C SER A 485 31.33 17.55 -15.19
N GLU A 486 32.02 16.88 -16.12
CA GLU A 486 32.99 15.81 -15.83
C GLU A 486 34.05 16.23 -14.79
N ASP A 487 34.77 17.34 -15.05
CA ASP A 487 35.82 17.83 -14.15
C ASP A 487 35.27 18.19 -12.77
N TRP A 488 34.06 18.74 -12.72
CA TRP A 488 33.42 19.09 -11.47
C TRP A 488 33.00 17.84 -10.67
N ILE A 489 32.41 16.84 -11.32
CA ILE A 489 32.03 15.56 -10.67
C ILE A 489 33.29 14.89 -10.09
N ILE A 490 34.37 14.83 -10.87
CA ILE A 490 35.66 14.29 -10.41
C ILE A 490 36.15 15.02 -9.15
N SER A 491 36.02 16.36 -9.10
CA SER A 491 36.44 17.17 -7.94
C SER A 491 35.68 16.88 -6.63
N LYS A 492 34.60 16.08 -6.68
CA LYS A 492 33.79 15.71 -5.50
C LYS A 492 34.12 14.35 -4.92
N ILE A 493 34.90 13.53 -5.62
CA ILE A 493 35.34 12.23 -5.12
C ILE A 493 36.07 12.41 -3.79
N GLY A 494 35.69 11.62 -2.79
CA GLY A 494 36.32 11.62 -1.46
C GLY A 494 35.93 12.81 -0.56
N LYS A 495 35.07 13.73 -1.03
CA LYS A 495 34.51 14.78 -0.15
C LYS A 495 33.45 14.24 0.80
N ASP A 496 32.76 13.20 0.38
CA ASP A 496 31.77 12.47 1.15
C ASP A 496 31.75 11.02 0.64
N GLU A 497 32.17 10.09 1.48
CA GLU A 497 32.30 8.68 1.07
C GLU A 497 30.96 8.02 0.75
N ILE A 498 29.87 8.50 1.35
CA ILE A 498 28.53 7.91 1.19
C ILE A 498 28.03 8.09 -0.24
N ILE A 499 28.41 9.19 -0.89
CA ILE A 499 27.95 9.54 -2.23
C ILE A 499 28.92 9.12 -3.35
N ASN A 500 30.12 8.63 -3.01
CA ASN A 500 31.14 8.23 -3.99
C ASN A 500 30.59 7.21 -4.99
N SER A 501 29.73 6.29 -4.55
CA SER A 501 29.07 5.33 -5.44
C SER A 501 28.27 6.01 -6.56
N SER A 502 27.46 7.01 -6.22
CA SER A 502 26.65 7.78 -7.17
C SER A 502 27.54 8.61 -8.10
N ILE A 503 28.64 9.17 -7.57
CA ILE A 503 29.66 9.88 -8.35
C ILE A 503 30.28 8.95 -9.40
N PHE A 504 30.70 7.74 -9.01
CA PHE A 504 31.30 6.78 -9.94
C PHE A 504 30.32 6.34 -11.03
N LEU A 505 29.06 6.06 -10.68
CA LEU A 505 28.03 5.73 -11.67
C LEU A 505 27.80 6.88 -12.66
N ALA A 506 27.76 8.13 -12.18
CA ALA A 506 27.61 9.30 -13.04
C ALA A 506 28.77 9.42 -14.05
N LEU A 507 30.02 9.25 -13.59
CA LEU A 507 31.20 9.25 -14.45
C LEU A 507 31.16 8.12 -15.48
N GLY A 508 30.71 6.93 -15.07
CA GLY A 508 30.49 5.80 -15.96
C GLY A 508 29.53 6.09 -17.12
N ARG A 509 28.47 6.85 -16.87
CA ARG A 509 27.47 7.22 -17.88
C ARG A 509 27.92 8.36 -18.80
N ILE A 510 28.72 9.30 -18.29
CA ILE A 510 29.27 10.41 -19.08
C ILE A 510 30.33 9.92 -20.08
N THR A 511 31.04 8.83 -19.75
CA THR A 511 31.98 8.14 -20.64
C THR A 511 33.19 8.96 -21.14
N GLY A 512 33.61 10.01 -20.41
CA GLY A 512 34.78 10.83 -20.79
C GLY A 512 36.13 10.16 -20.50
N GLU A 513 37.20 10.63 -21.15
CA GLU A 513 38.55 10.05 -21.00
C GLU A 513 39.13 10.27 -19.58
N LYS A 514 38.84 11.42 -18.96
CA LYS A 514 39.26 11.72 -17.59
C LYS A 514 38.51 10.83 -16.59
N SER A 515 37.20 10.70 -16.76
CA SER A 515 36.34 9.78 -16.01
C SER A 515 36.90 8.37 -16.03
N PHE A 516 37.28 7.88 -17.22
CA PHE A 516 37.89 6.56 -17.39
C PHE A 516 39.17 6.39 -16.53
N LYS A 517 40.10 7.35 -16.64
CA LYS A 517 41.36 7.32 -15.87
C LYS A 517 41.12 7.38 -14.36
N ILE A 518 40.17 8.20 -13.92
CA ILE A 518 39.82 8.37 -12.51
C ILE A 518 39.14 7.13 -11.94
N LEU A 519 38.21 6.52 -12.66
CA LEU A 519 37.58 5.26 -12.26
C LEU A 519 38.64 4.16 -12.12
N GLY A 520 39.53 4.00 -13.10
CA GLY A 520 40.63 3.04 -13.04
C GLY A 520 41.59 3.30 -11.87
N ALA A 521 41.94 4.56 -11.59
CA ALA A 521 42.83 4.92 -10.49
C ALA A 521 42.24 4.73 -9.08
N ASN A 522 40.91 4.51 -8.97
CA ASN A 522 40.25 4.24 -7.70
C ASN A 522 39.88 2.76 -7.49
N LEU A 523 40.14 1.92 -8.48
CA LEU A 523 39.98 0.49 -8.40
C LEU A 523 40.99 -0.12 -7.41
N GLY A 524 40.54 -1.09 -6.61
CA GLY A 524 41.35 -1.81 -5.63
C GLY A 524 41.51 -1.09 -4.28
N LYS A 525 41.01 0.14 -4.14
CA LYS A 525 41.11 0.94 -2.90
C LYS A 525 40.10 0.54 -1.83
N SER A 526 38.90 0.14 -2.24
CA SER A 526 37.88 -0.39 -1.33
C SER A 526 36.98 -1.36 -2.07
N VAL A 527 36.73 -2.49 -1.40
CA VAL A 527 35.91 -3.57 -1.92
C VAL A 527 34.49 -3.09 -2.27
N THR A 528 33.89 -2.19 -1.47
CA THR A 528 32.55 -1.65 -1.75
C THR A 528 32.52 -0.69 -2.94
N SER A 529 33.57 0.12 -3.14
CA SER A 529 33.67 1.01 -4.30
C SER A 529 33.96 0.26 -5.58
N ASP A 530 34.71 -0.85 -5.51
CA ASP A 530 35.18 -1.59 -6.68
C ASP A 530 34.02 -2.11 -7.55
N LEU A 531 32.91 -2.56 -6.97
CA LEU A 531 31.74 -2.98 -7.77
C LEU A 531 31.12 -1.84 -8.54
N VAL A 532 30.96 -0.70 -7.87
CA VAL A 532 30.31 0.46 -8.46
C VAL A 532 31.19 1.03 -9.56
N ILE A 533 32.50 1.05 -9.33
CA ILE A 533 33.51 1.43 -10.33
C ILE A 533 33.51 0.45 -11.50
N LEU A 534 33.45 -0.87 -11.26
CA LEU A 534 33.35 -1.87 -12.33
C LEU A 534 32.10 -1.69 -13.18
N ARG A 535 30.94 -1.47 -12.54
CA ARG A 535 29.70 -1.18 -13.24
C ARG A 535 29.76 0.14 -14.01
N ALA A 536 30.45 1.14 -13.49
CA ALA A 536 30.67 2.39 -14.22
C ALA A 536 31.58 2.16 -15.45
N LEU A 537 32.67 1.41 -15.26
CA LEU A 537 33.64 1.07 -16.29
C LEU A 537 33.06 0.18 -17.40
N SER A 538 32.05 -0.64 -17.12
CA SER A 538 31.42 -1.48 -18.13
C SER A 538 30.76 -0.69 -19.27
N ASN A 539 30.46 0.60 -19.06
CA ASN A 539 29.97 1.48 -20.12
C ASN A 539 31.08 1.90 -21.12
N TYR A 540 32.34 1.61 -20.81
CA TYR A 540 33.48 1.90 -21.68
C TYR A 540 33.87 0.67 -22.49
N ASN A 541 34.00 0.85 -23.80
CA ASN A 541 34.55 -0.17 -24.67
C ASN A 541 36.09 -0.06 -24.73
N LYS A 542 36.77 -0.42 -23.63
CA LYS A 542 38.23 -0.27 -23.48
C LYS A 542 38.91 -1.53 -22.90
N PRO A 543 40.06 -1.99 -23.47
CA PRO A 543 40.82 -3.14 -22.95
C PRO A 543 41.25 -3.01 -21.49
N GLU A 544 41.38 -1.79 -20.99
CA GLU A 544 41.71 -1.48 -19.60
C GLU A 544 40.61 -1.92 -18.61
N VAL A 545 39.34 -1.95 -19.02
CA VAL A 545 38.22 -2.45 -18.19
C VAL A 545 38.42 -3.94 -17.91
N ALA A 546 38.88 -4.67 -18.93
CA ALA A 546 39.22 -6.07 -18.79
C ALA A 546 40.36 -6.27 -17.77
N ARG A 547 41.42 -5.46 -17.83
CA ARG A 547 42.52 -5.51 -16.83
C ARG A 547 42.04 -5.27 -15.39
N ALA A 548 41.11 -4.35 -15.19
CA ALA A 548 40.51 -4.09 -13.88
C ALA A 548 39.68 -5.27 -13.35
N ILE A 549 38.85 -5.86 -14.21
CA ILE A 549 38.05 -7.05 -13.85
C ILE A 549 38.95 -8.23 -13.51
N LYS A 550 40.02 -8.45 -14.30
CA LYS A 550 41.03 -9.47 -14.04
C LYS A 550 41.64 -9.33 -12.63
N HIS A 551 42.03 -8.11 -12.26
CA HIS A 551 42.59 -7.83 -10.93
C HIS A 551 41.64 -8.18 -9.77
N ILE A 552 40.34 -7.91 -9.90
CA ILE A 552 39.35 -8.20 -8.85
C ILE A 552 39.11 -9.70 -8.70
N LEU A 553 39.15 -10.43 -9.81
CA LEU A 553 38.97 -11.87 -9.80
C LEU A 553 40.18 -12.59 -9.20
N GLU A 554 41.39 -12.11 -9.47
CA GLU A 554 42.67 -12.66 -8.97
C GLU A 554 42.94 -12.32 -7.49
N LYS A 555 42.20 -11.38 -6.88
CA LYS A 555 42.39 -10.99 -5.49
C LYS A 555 41.77 -12.04 -4.54
N GLU A 556 42.61 -12.73 -3.76
CA GLU A 556 42.20 -13.81 -2.84
C GLU A 556 41.10 -13.37 -1.85
N ASP A 557 41.21 -12.17 -1.27
CA ASP A 557 40.26 -11.63 -0.28
C ASP A 557 38.95 -11.07 -0.89
N SER A 558 38.74 -11.22 -2.20
CA SER A 558 37.52 -10.74 -2.86
C SER A 558 36.33 -11.62 -2.49
N SER A 559 35.29 -11.05 -1.85
CA SER A 559 34.11 -11.81 -1.44
C SER A 559 33.42 -12.49 -2.62
N LYS A 560 32.74 -13.61 -2.35
CA LYS A 560 31.95 -14.38 -3.32
C LYS A 560 31.04 -13.50 -4.19
N VAL A 561 30.34 -12.54 -3.57
CA VAL A 561 29.43 -11.61 -4.25
C VAL A 561 30.18 -10.73 -5.27
N PHE A 562 31.43 -10.35 -4.98
CA PHE A 562 32.25 -9.53 -5.87
C PHE A 562 32.66 -10.31 -7.12
N LYS A 563 33.09 -11.56 -6.95
CA LYS A 563 33.46 -12.46 -8.06
C LYS A 563 32.25 -12.73 -8.96
N MET A 564 31.08 -13.01 -8.38
CA MET A 564 29.83 -13.21 -9.15
C MET A 564 29.43 -11.97 -9.97
N LEU A 565 29.53 -10.77 -9.40
CA LEU A 565 29.18 -9.54 -10.14
C LEU A 565 30.16 -9.26 -11.29
N ALA A 566 31.45 -9.47 -11.07
CA ALA A 566 32.48 -9.34 -12.10
C ALA A 566 32.22 -10.30 -13.28
N ILE A 567 31.87 -11.55 -13.01
CA ILE A 567 31.50 -12.54 -14.04
C ILE A 567 30.24 -12.10 -14.81
N SER A 568 29.23 -11.57 -14.12
CA SER A 568 28.01 -11.04 -14.77
C SER A 568 28.32 -9.89 -15.73
N LEU A 569 29.20 -8.96 -15.33
CA LEU A 569 29.61 -7.83 -16.18
C LEU A 569 30.36 -8.29 -17.43
N ILE A 570 31.22 -9.30 -17.33
CA ILE A 570 31.92 -9.88 -18.49
C ILE A 570 30.92 -10.46 -19.49
N LYS A 571 29.93 -11.21 -18.98
CA LYS A 571 28.88 -11.80 -19.80
C LYS A 571 28.03 -10.74 -20.50
N GLU A 572 27.53 -9.76 -19.75
CA GLU A 572 26.66 -8.68 -20.29
C GLU A 572 27.35 -7.89 -21.41
N ASN A 573 28.65 -7.60 -21.26
CA ASN A 573 29.39 -6.75 -22.19
C ASN A 573 30.19 -7.54 -23.24
N LYS A 574 30.02 -8.87 -23.29
CA LYS A 574 30.69 -9.75 -24.25
C LYS A 574 32.21 -9.55 -24.32
N MET A 575 32.87 -9.46 -23.16
CA MET A 575 34.31 -9.19 -23.06
C MET A 575 35.15 -10.44 -23.38
N SER A 576 35.20 -10.83 -24.66
CA SER A 576 35.90 -12.05 -25.12
C SER A 576 37.40 -12.07 -24.83
N ASN A 577 38.02 -10.91 -24.70
CA ASN A 577 39.42 -10.76 -24.29
C ASN A 577 39.72 -11.21 -22.85
N LEU A 578 38.70 -11.46 -22.04
CA LEU A 578 38.83 -12.00 -20.67
C LEU A 578 38.55 -13.50 -20.56
N LEU A 579 38.25 -14.17 -21.67
CA LEU A 579 37.86 -15.58 -21.69
C LEU A 579 38.89 -16.46 -20.96
N GLU A 580 40.18 -16.23 -21.21
CA GLU A 580 41.24 -17.02 -20.61
C GLU A 580 41.37 -16.79 -19.09
N SER A 581 41.23 -15.53 -18.65
CA SER A 581 41.27 -15.21 -17.22
C SER A 581 40.10 -15.83 -16.46
N ILE A 582 38.92 -15.88 -17.06
CA ILE A 582 37.74 -16.56 -16.49
C ILE A 582 37.95 -18.08 -16.40
N LYS A 583 38.55 -18.69 -17.44
CA LYS A 583 38.86 -20.13 -17.45
C LYS A 583 39.83 -20.50 -16.33
N VAL A 584 40.85 -19.69 -16.07
CA VAL A 584 41.80 -19.90 -14.96
C VAL A 584 41.08 -19.85 -13.60
N LEU A 585 40.16 -18.91 -13.40
CA LEU A 585 39.39 -18.82 -12.16
C LEU A 585 38.50 -20.05 -11.90
N SER A 586 37.95 -20.66 -12.95
CA SER A 586 37.20 -21.91 -12.82
C SER A 586 38.05 -23.07 -12.26
N VAL A 587 39.37 -23.03 -12.47
CA VAL A 587 40.29 -24.07 -12.03
C VAL A 587 40.73 -23.84 -10.58
N GLU A 588 40.84 -22.57 -10.17
CA GLU A 588 41.35 -22.19 -8.86
C GLU A 588 40.25 -22.02 -7.80
N ASN A 589 39.01 -21.75 -8.22
CA ASN A 589 37.91 -21.51 -7.32
C ASN A 589 37.25 -22.82 -6.85
N LYS A 590 36.84 -22.88 -5.59
CA LYS A 590 36.19 -24.07 -4.98
C LYS A 590 34.70 -23.84 -4.69
N ASP A 591 34.10 -22.84 -5.34
CA ASP A 591 32.70 -22.46 -5.11
C ASP A 591 31.82 -22.88 -6.30
N PRO A 592 30.92 -23.86 -6.12
CA PRO A 592 30.09 -24.41 -7.20
C PRO A 592 29.19 -23.40 -7.89
N GLU A 593 28.77 -22.34 -7.19
CA GLU A 593 27.87 -21.32 -7.73
C GLU A 593 28.62 -20.35 -8.66
N ILE A 594 29.86 -20.02 -8.29
CA ILE A 594 30.74 -19.23 -9.15
C ILE A 594 31.13 -20.04 -10.39
N ASP A 595 31.47 -21.32 -10.25
CA ASP A 595 31.84 -22.18 -11.38
C ASP A 595 30.69 -22.30 -12.40
N ALA A 596 29.46 -22.47 -11.93
CA ALA A 596 28.28 -22.48 -12.80
C ALA A 596 28.09 -21.15 -13.56
N MET A 597 28.36 -20.01 -12.91
CA MET A 597 28.33 -18.70 -13.57
C MET A 597 29.47 -18.53 -14.58
N ILE A 598 30.67 -19.03 -14.26
CA ILE A 598 31.83 -19.03 -15.15
C ILE A 598 31.51 -19.86 -16.40
N GLU A 599 31.05 -21.10 -16.25
CA GLU A 599 30.68 -21.96 -17.39
C GLU A 599 29.63 -21.31 -18.29
N ALA A 600 28.57 -20.74 -17.70
CA ALA A 600 27.53 -20.04 -18.44
C ALA A 600 28.05 -18.80 -19.18
N THR A 601 29.06 -18.13 -18.63
CA THR A 601 29.68 -16.94 -19.22
C THR A 601 30.65 -17.33 -20.34
N VAL A 602 31.53 -18.31 -20.12
CA VAL A 602 32.44 -18.87 -21.11
C VAL A 602 31.65 -19.34 -22.33
N LYS A 603 30.60 -20.14 -22.11
CA LYS A 603 29.72 -20.60 -23.19
C LYS A 603 29.04 -19.45 -23.93
N SER A 604 28.66 -18.39 -23.23
CA SER A 604 28.06 -17.20 -23.87
C SER A 604 29.06 -16.45 -24.75
N LEU A 605 30.32 -16.36 -24.31
CA LEU A 605 31.38 -15.64 -25.03
C LEU A 605 31.94 -16.43 -26.21
N GLU A 606 32.00 -17.76 -26.12
CA GLU A 606 32.45 -18.63 -27.23
C GLU A 606 31.42 -18.68 -28.37
N ASN A 607 30.15 -18.41 -28.07
CA ASN A 607 29.05 -18.36 -29.05
C ASN A 607 28.80 -16.96 -29.65
N SER A 608 29.53 -15.93 -29.19
CA SER A 608 29.38 -14.54 -29.62
C SER A 608 30.57 -14.08 -30.44
#